data_AF-A0A7D5Z4N8-F1
#
_entry.id   AF-A0A7D5Z4N8-F1
#
_cell.length_a   1.000
_cell.length_b   1.000
_cell.length_c   1.000
_cell.angle_alpha   90.00
_cell.angle_beta   90.00
_cell.angle_gamma   90.00
#
_symmetry.space_group_name_H-M   'P 1'
#
loop_
_entity.id
_entity.type
_entity.pdbx_description
1 polymer ?
#
loop_
_entity_poly.entity_id
_entity_poly.type
_entity_poly.pdbx_seq_one_letter_code
_entity_poly.pdbx_strand_id
1 'polypeptide(L)'
;MAKVAQAGTDLDNILSEYNAILAKQKYLAADTISLADSFHLPNAKAMKAFGYHLTFEKYSNVDEWLAGLENRETWIRATAEASGKPN
;
A
#
# COMPACT_ATOMS: atom_id res chain seq x y z
N MET A 1 7.64 9.86 21.75
CA MET A 1 6.70 8.73 21.73
C MET A 1 5.26 9.13 21.40
N ALA A 2 4.70 10.19 21.99
CA ALA A 2 3.31 10.62 21.70
C ALA A 2 2.98 10.80 20.20
N LYS A 3 3.88 11.42 19.42
CA LYS A 3 3.68 11.61 17.97
C LYS A 3 3.61 10.30 17.17
N VAL A 4 4.39 9.29 17.56
CA VAL A 4 4.40 7.97 16.88
C VAL A 4 3.10 7.21 17.19
N ALA A 5 2.65 7.26 18.44
CA ALA A 5 1.37 6.66 18.84
C ALA A 5 0.18 7.32 18.13
N GLN A 6 0.18 8.66 18.01
CA GLN A 6 -0.84 9.38 17.25
C GLN A 6 -0.81 8.99 15.76
N ALA A 7 0.37 8.98 15.13
CA ALA A 7 0.51 8.56 13.74
C ALA A 7 0.03 7.12 13.51
N GLY A 8 0.25 6.21 14.46
CA GLY A 8 -0.29 4.85 14.39
C GLY A 8 -1.82 4.81 14.46
N THR A 9 -2.43 5.65 15.28
CA THR A 9 -3.90 5.78 15.38
C THR A 9 -4.49 6.38 14.10
N ASP A 10 -3.87 7.45 13.58
CA ASP A 10 -4.30 8.10 12.34
C ASP A 10 -4.19 7.13 11.16
N LEU A 11 -3.11 6.35 11.10
CA LEU A 11 -2.92 5.34 10.07
C LEU A 11 -3.99 4.23 10.17
N ASP A 12 -4.28 3.71 11.36
CA ASP A 12 -5.31 2.68 11.54
C ASP A 12 -6.68 3.15 11.03
N ASN A 13 -7.05 4.40 11.34
CA ASN A 13 -8.29 5.01 10.88
C ASN A 13 -8.34 5.12 9.34
N ILE A 14 -7.28 5.63 8.72
CA ILE A 14 -7.22 5.77 7.26
C ILE A 14 -7.26 4.40 6.55
N LEU A 15 -6.56 3.39 7.09
CA LEU A 15 -6.60 2.04 6.51
C LEU A 15 -7.98 1.41 6.62
N SER A 16 -8.73 1.69 7.69
CA SER A 16 -10.13 1.28 7.81
C SER A 16 -11.01 1.88 6.71
N GLU A 17 -10.87 3.19 6.45
CA GLU A 17 -11.59 3.88 5.37
C GLU A 17 -11.21 3.34 3.99
N TYR A 18 -9.91 3.15 3.73
CA TYR A 18 -9.44 2.56 2.48
C TYR A 18 -9.98 1.15 2.28
N ASN A 19 -10.04 0.34 3.33
CA ASN A 19 -10.60 -1.01 3.27
C ASN A 19 -12.09 -0.98 2.87
N ALA A 20 -12.85 0.00 3.35
CA ALA A 20 -14.25 0.19 3.00
C ALA A 20 -14.45 0.71 1.57
N ILE A 21 -13.53 1.54 1.07
CA ILE A 21 -13.51 1.99 -0.32
C ILE A 21 -13.19 0.81 -1.25
N LEU A 22 -12.10 0.09 -0.97
CA LEU A 22 -11.62 -1.04 -1.78
C LEU A 22 -12.54 -2.26 -1.75
N ALA A 23 -13.45 -2.34 -0.77
CA ALA A 23 -14.54 -3.31 -0.80
C ALA A 23 -15.52 -3.12 -1.98
N LYS A 24 -15.53 -1.92 -2.59
CA LYS A 24 -16.51 -1.53 -3.62
C LYS A 24 -15.89 -1.29 -4.99
N GLN A 25 -14.58 -1.07 -5.06
CA GLN A 25 -13.87 -0.70 -6.28
C GLN A 25 -12.43 -1.20 -6.22
N LYS A 26 -11.80 -1.35 -7.39
CA LYS A 26 -10.48 -2.00 -7.50
C LYS A 26 -9.31 -1.16 -6.96
N TYR A 27 -9.38 0.16 -7.07
CA TYR A 27 -8.31 1.09 -6.69
C TYR A 27 -8.87 2.22 -5.81
N LEU A 28 -8.00 3.05 -5.22
CA LEU A 28 -8.46 4.10 -4.30
C LEU A 28 -9.33 5.18 -4.97
N ALA A 29 -9.15 5.39 -6.28
CA ALA A 29 -9.87 6.40 -7.06
C ALA A 29 -10.64 5.78 -8.25
N ALA A 30 -11.50 4.79 -7.97
CA ALA A 30 -12.33 4.01 -8.89
C ALA A 30 -11.65 2.74 -9.46
N ASP A 31 -12.06 2.27 -10.65
CA ASP A 31 -11.69 0.95 -11.19
C ASP A 31 -10.41 0.96 -12.03
N THR A 32 -9.85 2.14 -12.30
CA THR A 32 -8.58 2.31 -13.00
C THR A 32 -7.50 2.79 -12.04
N ILE A 33 -6.28 2.31 -12.23
CA ILE A 33 -5.16 2.75 -11.40
C ILE A 33 -4.96 4.27 -11.49
N SER A 34 -4.67 4.88 -10.36
CA SER A 34 -4.49 6.32 -10.22
C SER A 34 -3.14 6.68 -9.61
N LEU A 35 -2.86 7.98 -9.55
CA LEU A 35 -1.70 8.51 -8.85
C LEU A 35 -1.73 8.14 -7.35
N ALA A 36 -2.92 8.08 -6.73
CA ALA A 36 -3.05 7.71 -5.32
C ALA A 36 -2.48 6.32 -5.07
N ASP A 37 -2.80 5.34 -5.93
CA ASP A 37 -2.29 3.97 -5.79
C ASP A 37 -0.77 3.90 -5.91
N SER A 38 -0.23 4.62 -6.90
CA SER A 38 1.20 4.64 -7.17
C SER A 38 1.98 5.37 -6.06
N PHE A 39 1.38 6.38 -5.43
CA PHE A 39 1.97 7.12 -4.32
C PHE A 39 2.08 6.29 -3.04
N HIS A 40 1.06 5.49 -2.72
CA HIS A 40 1.05 4.68 -1.50
C HIS A 40 1.97 3.45 -1.60
N LEU A 41 2.10 2.85 -2.79
CA LEU A 41 2.83 1.60 -3.02
C LEU A 41 4.26 1.54 -2.45
N PRO A 42 5.20 2.47 -2.78
CA PRO A 42 6.56 2.42 -2.25
C PRO A 42 6.60 2.56 -0.72
N ASN A 43 5.73 3.42 -0.18
CA ASN A 43 5.67 3.70 1.26
C ASN A 43 5.16 2.48 2.03
N ALA A 44 4.06 1.86 1.56
CA ALA A 44 3.51 0.66 2.15
C ALA A 44 4.51 -0.51 2.10
N LYS A 45 5.18 -0.72 0.96
CA LYS A 45 6.22 -1.75 0.81
C LYS A 45 7.36 -1.56 1.82
N ALA A 46 7.85 -0.32 1.97
CA ALA A 46 8.90 -0.01 2.93
C ALA A 46 8.42 -0.24 4.37
N MET A 47 7.22 0.22 4.74
CA MET A 47 6.66 0.01 6.08
C MET A 47 6.51 -1.47 6.42
N LYS A 48 6.00 -2.30 5.49
CA LYS A 48 5.93 -3.76 5.66
C LYS A 48 7.33 -4.36 5.92
N ALA A 49 8.34 -3.95 5.16
CA ALA A 49 9.72 -4.39 5.36
C ALA A 49 10.33 -3.95 6.72
N PHE A 50 9.87 -2.83 7.29
CA PHE A 50 10.26 -2.36 8.63
C PHE A 50 9.41 -2.93 9.78
N GLY A 51 8.65 -4.00 9.54
CA GLY A 51 7.93 -4.73 10.58
C GLY A 51 6.48 -4.29 10.82
N TYR A 52 5.93 -3.40 9.99
CA TYR A 52 4.53 -2.94 10.12
C TYR A 52 3.53 -3.80 9.33
N HIS A 53 3.90 -4.99 8.87
CA HIS A 53 3.03 -5.87 8.06
C HIS A 53 1.64 -6.11 8.67
N LEU A 54 1.58 -6.41 9.98
CA LEU A 54 0.31 -6.61 10.70
C LEU A 54 -0.62 -5.39 10.70
N THR A 55 -0.09 -4.18 10.49
CA THR A 55 -0.90 -2.96 10.38
C THR A 55 -1.78 -2.98 9.13
N PHE A 56 -1.29 -3.60 8.05
CA PHE A 56 -2.00 -3.71 6.78
C PHE A 56 -2.81 -5.00 6.69
N GLU A 57 -2.27 -6.14 7.15
CA GLU A 57 -2.93 -7.46 7.07
C GLU A 57 -4.26 -7.54 7.83
N LYS A 58 -4.47 -6.66 8.83
CA LYS A 58 -5.77 -6.47 9.50
C LYS A 58 -6.91 -6.08 8.53
N TYR A 59 -6.57 -5.49 7.38
CA TYR A 59 -7.50 -4.93 6.40
C TYR A 59 -7.38 -5.68 5.06
N SER A 60 -8.16 -6.75 4.89
CA SER A 60 -8.03 -7.68 3.76
C SER A 60 -8.04 -7.00 2.39
N ASN A 61 -8.95 -6.03 2.16
CA ASN A 61 -9.04 -5.37 0.86
C ASN A 61 -7.85 -4.46 0.59
N VAL A 62 -7.27 -3.85 1.64
CA VAL A 62 -6.03 -3.07 1.54
C VAL A 62 -4.86 -4.00 1.24
N ASP A 63 -4.77 -5.14 1.93
CA ASP A 63 -3.67 -6.07 1.73
C ASP A 63 -3.69 -6.67 0.31
N GLU A 64 -4.87 -7.08 -0.17
CA GLU A 64 -5.09 -7.54 -1.55
C GLU A 64 -4.76 -6.46 -2.58
N TRP A 65 -5.19 -5.22 -2.34
CA TRP A 65 -4.87 -4.08 -3.20
C TRP A 65 -3.35 -3.85 -3.29
N LEU A 66 -2.63 -3.83 -2.16
CA LEU A 66 -1.18 -3.70 -2.15
C LEU A 66 -0.48 -4.86 -2.86
N ALA A 67 -0.89 -6.10 -2.59
CA ALA A 67 -0.34 -7.27 -3.28
C ALA A 67 -0.59 -7.21 -4.80
N GLY A 68 -1.78 -6.77 -5.21
CA GLY A 68 -2.12 -6.54 -6.62
C GLY A 68 -1.25 -5.48 -7.27
N LEU A 69 -0.96 -4.38 -6.57
CA LEU A 69 -0.07 -3.32 -7.05
C LEU A 69 1.39 -3.80 -7.15
N GLU A 70 1.87 -4.59 -6.18
CA GLU A 70 3.23 -5.14 -6.17
C GLU A 70 3.46 -6.16 -7.30
N ASN A 71 2.41 -6.85 -7.74
CA ASN A 71 2.49 -7.82 -8.84
C ASN A 71 2.36 -7.19 -10.23
N ARG A 72 2.19 -5.87 -10.35
CA ARG A 72 2.15 -5.20 -11.65
C ARG A 72 3.53 -5.22 -12.31
N GLU A 73 3.60 -5.64 -13.57
CA GLU A 73 4.84 -5.69 -14.36
C GLU A 73 5.60 -4.36 -14.33
N THR A 74 4.89 -3.23 -14.47
CA THR A 74 5.48 -1.89 -14.40
C THR A 74 6.17 -1.60 -13.06
N TRP A 75 5.66 -2.14 -11.96
CA TRP A 75 6.26 -1.95 -10.64
C TRP A 75 7.47 -2.87 -10.45
N ILE A 76 7.34 -4.14 -10.83
CA ILE A 76 8.44 -5.11 -10.80
C ILE A 76 9.63 -4.54 -11.58
N ARG A 77 9.40 -4.07 -12.81
CA ARG A 77 10.41 -3.43 -13.64
C ARG A 77 11.03 -2.19 -12.98
N ALA A 78 10.22 -1.25 -12.50
CA ALA A 78 10.71 -0.04 -11.86
C ALA A 78 11.60 -0.34 -10.64
N THR A 79 11.24 -1.35 -9.84
CA THR A 79 12.04 -1.74 -8.66
C THR A 79 13.32 -2.49 -9.03
N ALA A 80 13.33 -3.28 -10.10
CA ALA A 80 14.54 -3.91 -10.62
C ALA A 80 15.54 -2.86 -11.11
N GLU A 81 15.07 -1.91 -11.92
CA GLU A 81 15.86 -0.77 -12.41
C GLU A 81 16.45 0.06 -11.26
N ALA A 82 15.62 0.41 -10.26
CA ALA A 82 16.08 1.15 -9.08
C ALA A 82 17.09 0.37 -8.21
N SER A 83 17.04 -0.97 -8.23
CA SER A 83 17.96 -1.82 -7.47
C SER A 83 19.26 -2.13 -8.22
N GLY A 84 19.44 -1.62 -9.45
CA GLY A 84 20.59 -1.95 -10.29
C GLY A 84 20.64 -3.40 -10.77
N LYS A 85 19.51 -4.14 -10.69
CA LYS A 85 19.40 -5.51 -11.20
C LYS A 85 18.93 -5.46 -12.66
N PRO A 86 19.62 -6.10 -13.61
CA PRO A 86 19.19 -6.12 -15.00
C PRO A 86 17.87 -6.86 -15.17
N ASN A 87 17.11 -6.39 -16.16
CA ASN A 87 15.75 -6.79 -16.55
C ASN A 87 15.70 -8.23 -17.08
#